data_AF-A0A0M1JCB5-F1
#
_entry.id   AF-A0A0M1JCB5-F1
#
_cell.length_a   1.000
_cell.length_b   1.000
_cell.length_c   1.000
_cell.angle_alpha   90.00
_cell.angle_beta   90.00
_cell.angle_gamma   90.00
#
_symmetry.space_group_name_H-M   'P 1'
#
loop_
_entity.id
_entity.type
_entity.pdbx_description
1 polymer ?
#
loop_
_entity_poly.entity_id
_entity_poly.type
_entity_poly.pdbx_seq_one_letter_code
_entity_poly.pdbx_strand_id
1 'polypeptide(L)'
;MPTYDYRCEVNGKVVEVNHRFGEKLTTWGEVCNRAGMDAGDTPLEAPVVRLATGGNVLKSMKFKAEAGPACASGSCCAGGMCGLN
;
A
#
# COMPACT_ATOMS: atom_id res chain seq x y z
N MET A 1 25.45 -2.44 3.67
CA MET A 1 24.69 -1.18 3.87
C MET A 1 23.24 -1.60 4.07
N PRO A 2 22.55 -1.20 5.15
CA PRO A 2 21.22 -1.71 5.47
C PRO A 2 20.18 -1.25 4.44
N THR A 3 19.16 -2.07 4.28
CA THR A 3 18.07 -1.82 3.34
C THR A 3 16.79 -1.60 4.14
N TYR A 4 15.99 -0.62 3.73
CA TYR A 4 14.77 -0.22 4.40
C TYR A 4 13.62 -0.13 3.42
N ASP A 5 12.47 -0.66 3.82
CA ASP A 5 11.23 -0.56 3.05
C ASP A 5 10.51 0.74 3.39
N TYR A 6 10.13 1.50 2.37
CA TYR A 6 9.32 2.69 2.49
C TYR A 6 8.00 2.51 1.76
N ARG A 7 6.89 2.81 2.43
CA ARG A 7 5.56 2.83 1.84
C ARG A 7 5.11 4.25 1.61
N CYS A 8 4.60 4.57 0.43
CA CYS A 8 3.91 5.83 0.17
C CYS A 8 2.44 5.73 0.61
N GLU A 9 1.96 6.74 1.35
CA GLU A 9 0.58 6.78 1.84
C GLU A 9 -0.43 7.24 0.79
N VAL A 10 0.03 7.75 -0.36
CA VAL A 10 -0.85 8.22 -1.45
C VAL A 10 -1.17 7.11 -2.44
N ASN A 11 -0.18 6.30 -2.82
CA ASN A 11 -0.35 5.23 -3.81
C ASN A 11 -0.32 3.81 -3.21
N GLY A 12 0.07 3.67 -1.93
CA GLY A 12 0.20 2.39 -1.24
C GLY A 12 1.39 1.52 -1.66
N LYS A 13 2.24 1.99 -2.60
CA LYS A 13 3.42 1.28 -3.09
C LYS A 13 4.51 1.21 -2.02
N VAL A 14 5.21 0.08 -2.01
CA VAL A 14 6.37 -0.15 -1.14
C VAL A 14 7.62 -0.20 -2.01
N VAL A 15 8.64 0.55 -1.62
CA VAL A 15 9.92 0.64 -2.31
C VAL A 15 11.03 0.34 -1.32
N GLU A 16 11.90 -0.57 -1.72
CA GLU A 16 13.08 -0.95 -0.97
C GLU A 16 14.22 0.03 -1.29
N VAL A 17 14.80 0.67 -0.26
CA VAL A 17 15.85 1.68 -0.42
C VAL A 17 17.07 1.32 0.42
N ASN A 18 18.25 1.37 -0.20
CA ASN A 18 19.51 1.20 0.49
C ASN A 18 20.11 2.57 0.88
N HIS A 19 20.18 2.85 2.19
CA HIS A 19 20.78 4.10 2.68
C HIS A 19 21.39 3.93 4.08
N ARG A 20 22.18 4.93 4.51
CA ARG A 20 22.77 4.94 5.86
C ARG A 20 21.70 5.18 6.91
N PHE A 21 21.81 4.54 8.08
CA PHE A 21 20.81 4.63 9.17
C PHE A 21 20.45 6.07 9.61
N GLY A 22 21.40 7.02 9.47
CA GLY A 22 21.19 8.42 9.82
C GLY A 22 20.35 9.23 8.82
N GLU A 23 20.09 8.69 7.63
CA GLU A 23 19.23 9.33 6.63
C GLU A 23 17.76 9.01 6.95
N LYS A 24 16.90 10.02 6.94
CA LYS A 24 15.45 9.85 7.10
C LYS A 24 14.76 10.38 5.85
N LEU A 25 14.12 9.48 5.11
CA LEU A 25 13.32 9.85 3.94
C LEU A 25 11.89 10.09 4.43
N THR A 26 11.33 11.25 4.13
CA THR A 26 9.98 11.65 4.57
C THR A 26 9.01 11.86 3.42
N THR A 27 9.57 12.05 2.21
CA THR A 27 8.80 12.28 0.99
C THR A 27 9.08 11.23 -0.07
N TRP A 28 8.12 11.04 -0.98
CA TRP A 28 8.24 10.11 -2.10
C TRP A 28 9.36 10.48 -3.07
N GLY A 29 9.61 11.77 -3.27
CA GLY A 29 10.70 12.25 -4.12
C GLY A 29 12.08 11.85 -3.60
N GLU A 30 12.28 11.90 -2.28
CA GLU A 30 13.53 11.43 -1.67
C GLU A 30 13.73 9.92 -1.86
N VAL A 31 12.65 9.14 -1.68
CA VAL A 31 12.65 7.69 -1.94
C VAL A 31 12.97 7.39 -3.40
N CYS A 32 12.32 8.09 -4.33
CA CYS A 32 12.52 7.91 -5.77
C CYS A 32 13.95 8.22 -6.19
N ASN A 33 14.48 9.35 -5.75
CA ASN A 33 15.85 9.78 -6.03
C ASN A 33 16.87 8.76 -5.50
N ARG A 34 16.62 8.19 -4.32
CA ARG A 34 17.53 7.21 -3.70
C ARG A 34 17.44 5.82 -4.35
N ALA A 35 16.25 5.40 -4.74
CA ALA A 35 16.02 4.14 -5.46
C ALA A 35 16.36 4.25 -6.97
N GLY A 36 16.62 5.46 -7.48
CA GLY A 36 16.87 5.70 -8.90
C GLY A 36 15.64 5.42 -9.77
N MET A 37 14.43 5.64 -9.23
CA MET A 37 13.16 5.43 -9.92
C MET A 37 12.47 6.76 -10.23
N ASP A 38 11.60 6.74 -11.22
CA ASP A 38 10.74 7.88 -11.55
C ASP A 38 9.50 7.91 -10.63
N ALA A 39 9.06 9.10 -10.24
CA ALA A 39 7.90 9.27 -9.37
C ALA A 39 6.57 8.93 -10.07
N GLY A 40 6.54 8.98 -11.42
CA GLY A 40 5.35 8.74 -12.24
C GLY A 40 4.22 9.69 -11.86
N ASP A 41 3.03 9.12 -11.63
CA ASP A 41 1.82 9.84 -11.22
C ASP A 41 1.80 10.26 -9.74
N THR A 42 2.76 9.83 -8.93
CA THR A 42 2.73 10.11 -7.49
C THR A 42 3.44 11.43 -7.20
N PRO A 43 2.82 12.36 -6.46
CA PRO A 43 3.46 13.62 -6.15
C PRO A 43 4.73 13.40 -5.34
N LEU A 44 5.80 14.13 -5.67
CA LEU A 44 7.11 14.02 -4.98
C LEU A 44 7.00 14.37 -3.50
N GLU A 45 6.07 15.26 -3.13
CA GLU A 45 5.79 15.67 -1.76
C GLU A 45 4.91 14.67 -0.99
N ALA A 46 4.51 13.56 -1.62
CA ALA A 46 3.69 12.56 -0.96
C ALA A 46 4.39 12.01 0.29
N PRO A 47 3.68 11.92 1.43
CA PRO A 47 4.26 11.38 2.66
C PRO A 47 4.60 9.89 2.49
N VAL A 48 5.77 9.51 3.00
CA VAL A 48 6.21 8.11 3.08
C VAL A 48 6.46 7.68 4.52
N VAL A 49 6.25 6.39 4.78
CA VAL A 49 6.48 5.77 6.08
C VAL A 49 7.46 4.62 5.94
N ARG A 50 8.48 4.59 6.80
CA ARG A 50 9.44 3.48 6.86
C ARG A 50 8.80 2.30 7.56
N LEU A 51 8.72 1.16 6.88
CA LEU A 51 8.31 -0.10 7.49
C LEU A 51 9.52 -0.67 8.24
N ALA A 52 9.36 -0.90 9.54
CA ALA A 52 10.37 -1.63 10.30
C ALA A 52 10.26 -3.11 9.92
N THR A 53 11.35 -3.72 9.45
CA THR A 53 11.43 -5.14 9.03
C THR A 53 11.33 -6.13 10.21
N GLY A 54 10.65 -5.79 11.31
CA GLY A 54 10.58 -6.65 12.48
C GLY A 54 9.46 -6.25 13.43
N GLY A 55 8.35 -7.00 13.39
CA GLY A 55 7.36 -7.04 14.45
C GLY A 55 6.14 -6.14 14.25
N ASN A 56 5.09 -6.71 13.66
CA ASN A 56 3.69 -6.36 13.87
C ASN A 56 3.25 -4.91 13.54
N VAL A 57 2.85 -4.67 12.29
CA VAL A 57 1.94 -3.55 11.94
C VAL A 57 0.65 -4.08 11.34
N LEU A 58 -0.25 -4.53 12.22
CA LEU A 58 -1.68 -4.47 11.94
C LEU A 58 -2.07 -2.98 11.92
N LYS A 59 -2.10 -2.36 10.74
CA LYS A 59 -2.91 -1.16 10.54
C LYS A 59 -3.64 -1.27 9.22
N SER A 60 -4.81 -1.89 9.33
CA SER A 60 -5.89 -1.85 8.36
C SER A 60 -6.25 -0.39 8.07
N MET A 61 -5.64 0.21 7.06
CA MET A 61 -6.10 1.47 6.48
C MET A 61 -6.46 1.21 5.03
N LYS A 62 -7.74 0.88 4.89
CA LYS A 62 -8.63 1.10 3.75
C LYS A 62 -8.02 1.94 2.63
N PHE A 63 -7.28 1.31 1.73
CA PHE A 63 -7.15 1.84 0.38
C PHE A 63 -8.41 1.45 -0.38
N LYS A 64 -9.40 2.36 -0.32
CA LYS A 64 -10.49 2.40 -1.26
C LYS A 64 -9.88 2.84 -2.60
N ALA A 65 -9.36 1.87 -3.34
CA ALA A 65 -9.25 2.00 -4.79
C ALA A 65 -10.66 1.83 -5.33
N GLU A 66 -11.34 2.94 -5.55
CA GLU A 66 -12.54 2.97 -6.39
C GLU A 66 -12.15 2.62 -7.83
N ALA A 67 -12.21 1.33 -8.15
CA ALA A 67 -12.29 0.82 -9.52
C ALA A 67 -12.92 -0.59 -9.49
N GLY A 68 -14.25 -0.62 -9.52
CA GLY A 68 -15.05 -1.83 -9.67
C GLY A 68 -16.38 -1.67 -8.93
N PRO A 69 -17.53 -1.61 -9.63
CA PRO A 69 -18.81 -1.57 -8.95
C PRO A 69 -18.92 -2.83 -8.08
N ALA A 70 -19.40 -2.64 -6.85
CA ALA A 70 -20.02 -3.72 -6.11
C ALA A 70 -20.95 -4.43 -7.11
N CYS A 71 -20.74 -5.74 -7.31
CA CYS A 71 -21.72 -6.58 -7.95
C CYS A 71 -22.99 -6.52 -7.09
N ALA A 72 -23.81 -5.52 -7.37
CA ALA A 72 -25.23 -5.52 -7.14
C ALA A 72 -25.84 -6.53 -8.14
N SER A 73 -25.49 -7.79 -7.95
CA SER A 73 -26.32 -8.92 -8.34
C SER A 73 -26.97 -9.32 -7.02
N GLY A 74 -28.02 -8.64 -6.60
CA GLY A 74 -29.30 -8.93 -7.23
C GLY A 74 -29.67 -10.35 -6.84
N SER A 75 -30.38 -10.44 -5.72
CA SER A 75 -31.20 -11.58 -5.33
C SER A 75 -31.80 -12.31 -6.54
N CYS A 76 -31.27 -13.47 -6.91
CA CYS A 76 -31.93 -14.37 -7.87
C CYS A 76 -31.57 -15.86 -7.72
N CYS A 77 -31.04 -16.29 -6.58
CA CYS A 77 -31.20 -17.70 -6.18
C CYS A 77 -32.57 -17.86 -5.51
N ALA A 78 -33.61 -17.78 -6.35
CA ALA A 78 -34.91 -18.31 -6.03
C ALA A 78 -34.82 -19.84 -6.17
N GLY A 79 -34.97 -20.55 -5.06
CA GLY A 79 -35.26 -21.99 -5.13
C GLY A 79 -34.49 -22.82 -4.12
N GLY A 80 -35.13 -23.06 -2.97
CA GLY A 80 -35.09 -24.38 -2.36
C GLY A 80 -34.01 -24.61 -1.31
N MET A 81 -34.41 -24.42 -0.06
CA MET A 81 -34.14 -25.32 1.07
C MET A 81 -33.50 -26.67 0.69
N CYS A 82 -32.32 -26.96 1.21
CA CYS A 82 -31.92 -28.34 1.53
C CYS A 82 -30.95 -28.33 2.71
N GLY A 83 -31.51 -28.07 3.90
CA GLY A 83 -30.98 -28.50 5.18
C GLY A 83 -31.95 -29.48 5.83
N LEU A 84 -31.39 -30.48 6.53
CA LEU A 84 -32.01 -31.45 7.46
C LEU A 84 -32.97 -32.52 6.87
N ASN A 85 -32.45 -33.71 6.54
CA ASN A 85 -32.50 -34.96 7.34
C ASN A 85 -31.71 -36.06 6.61
#